data_AF-A0A2C8Z001-F1
#
_entry.id   AF-A0A2C8Z001-F1
#
_cell.length_a   1.000
_cell.length_b   1.000
_cell.length_c   1.000
_cell.angle_alpha   90.00
_cell.angle_beta   90.00
_cell.angle_gamma   90.00
#
_symmetry.space_group_name_H-M   'P 1'
#
loop_
_entity.id
_entity.type
_entity.pdbx_description
1 polymer ?
#
loop_
_entity_poly.entity_id
_entity_poly.type
_entity_poly.pdbx_seq_one_letter_code
_entity_poly.pdbx_strand_id
1 'polypeptide(L)'
;MNKRVRKFLGKLFISSTAFLWTACDSDTASATQDISASNEPRTFIDIEKELSKLEKPDTTGLRGTTVSGYKACIAGILAAGPSEYTSYIGDDGEFEAGGVVDNRIEEFLESPKGAALSDSIRNCYKSAKYLISAGALDYGVIPCSSYSDEVIVDDQYINNLLKADELKRSSFKNALERVNEYIADCDSLK
;
A
#
# COMPACT_ATOMS: atom_id res chain seq x y z
N MET A 1 -55.23 20.61 39.35
CA MET A 1 -54.24 20.15 40.37
C MET A 1 -52.97 20.98 40.16
N ASN A 2 -52.40 21.65 41.19
CA ASN A 2 -51.39 21.14 42.15
C ASN A 2 -50.19 20.43 41.46
N LYS A 3 -48.89 20.60 41.73
CA LYS A 3 -47.98 21.42 42.61
C LYS A 3 -46.54 21.23 42.03
N ARG A 4 -45.44 22.00 42.25
CA ARG A 4 -45.14 23.27 42.96
C ARG A 4 -43.78 23.85 42.46
N VAL A 5 -43.72 25.17 42.17
CA VAL A 5 -42.70 26.16 42.63
C VAL A 5 -41.18 25.82 42.62
N ARG A 6 -40.48 26.37 41.61
CA ARG A 6 -39.30 27.29 41.64
C ARG A 6 -38.28 27.32 42.82
N LYS A 7 -37.01 27.49 42.40
CA LYS A 7 -35.88 28.25 43.00
C LYS A 7 -35.24 27.73 44.30
N PHE A 8 -33.90 27.73 44.34
CA PHE A 8 -33.13 28.66 45.18
C PHE A 8 -31.74 28.96 44.60
N LEU A 9 -31.22 30.16 44.87
CA LEU A 9 -29.87 30.61 44.49
C LEU A 9 -28.87 30.28 45.61
N GLY A 10 -27.64 29.92 45.23
CA GLY A 10 -26.47 29.94 46.10
C GLY A 10 -25.31 30.65 45.39
N LYS A 11 -25.00 31.89 45.79
CA LYS A 11 -23.79 32.63 45.40
C LYS A 11 -22.81 32.64 46.58
N LEU A 12 -21.59 33.15 46.32
CA LEU A 12 -20.50 33.47 47.25
C LEU A 12 -19.69 32.27 47.77
N PHE A 13 -18.37 32.37 47.99
CA PHE A 13 -17.30 33.18 47.34
C PHE A 13 -15.96 32.74 47.96
N ILE A 14 -14.84 32.95 47.24
CA ILE A 14 -13.48 33.24 47.77
C ILE A 14 -12.84 32.22 48.76
N SER A 15 -11.72 31.60 48.36
CA SER A 15 -10.41 31.95 48.95
C SER A 15 -9.25 31.37 48.16
N SER A 16 -8.26 32.20 47.89
CA SER A 16 -6.96 31.82 47.32
C SER A 16 -6.06 31.15 48.36
N THR A 17 -5.14 30.30 47.93
CA THR A 17 -3.69 30.45 48.20
C THR A 17 -2.89 29.52 47.27
N ALA A 18 -1.73 30.00 46.81
CA ALA A 18 -0.78 29.19 46.06
C ALA A 18 0.19 28.50 47.04
N PHE A 19 0.64 27.29 46.67
CA PHE A 19 1.85 26.69 47.21
C PHE A 19 2.77 26.29 46.05
N LEU A 20 3.87 27.02 45.90
CA LEU A 20 5.04 26.60 45.15
C LEU A 20 6.03 26.01 46.16
N TRP A 21 6.49 24.78 45.93
CA TRP A 21 7.68 24.22 46.56
C TRP A 21 8.61 23.65 45.48
N THR A 22 9.91 23.72 45.75
CA THR A 22 10.99 23.57 44.76
C THR A 22 11.86 22.34 45.02
N ALA A 23 12.41 21.79 43.93
CA ALA A 23 13.65 21.01 43.83
C ALA A 23 13.66 19.51 44.21
N CYS A 24 14.52 18.80 43.44
CA CYS A 24 15.17 17.48 43.53
C CYS A 24 15.28 16.79 44.92
N ASP A 25 15.43 15.45 45.03
CA ASP A 25 15.69 14.43 43.99
C ASP A 25 15.32 12.98 44.43
N SER A 26 15.42 12.05 43.48
CA SER A 26 15.58 10.58 43.60
C SER A 26 14.44 9.63 44.07
N ASP A 27 14.25 8.58 43.26
CA ASP A 27 13.65 7.24 43.46
C ASP A 27 12.19 7.12 43.95
N THR A 28 11.20 6.80 43.11
CA THR A 28 11.02 5.43 42.55
C THR A 28 9.93 5.40 41.46
N ALA A 29 10.17 4.63 40.39
CA ALA A 29 9.21 4.09 39.41
C ALA A 29 8.26 5.05 38.63
N SER A 30 8.57 5.23 37.34
CA SER A 30 7.60 4.90 36.29
C SER A 30 8.36 4.41 35.05
N ALA A 31 7.85 3.36 34.39
CA ALA A 31 8.52 2.78 33.24
C ALA A 31 8.41 3.71 32.03
N THR A 32 9.50 4.38 31.68
CA THR A 32 9.71 4.81 30.29
C THR A 32 9.80 3.55 29.44
N GLN A 33 8.71 3.25 28.72
CA GLN A 33 8.84 2.48 27.50
C GLN A 33 9.74 3.30 26.58
N ASP A 34 10.98 2.85 26.40
CA ASP A 34 11.81 3.25 25.28
C ASP A 34 11.11 2.81 24.00
N ILE A 35 10.22 3.68 23.51
CA ILE A 35 9.85 3.73 22.11
C ILE A 35 11.14 4.16 21.41
N SER A 36 12.00 3.18 21.15
CA SER A 36 13.09 3.29 20.20
C SER A 36 12.48 3.59 18.85
N ALA A 37 12.28 4.89 18.59
CA ALA A 37 11.94 5.39 17.27
C ALA A 37 13.10 4.97 16.36
N SER A 38 12.84 3.98 15.49
CA SER A 38 13.77 3.60 14.44
C SER A 38 14.02 4.84 13.60
N ASN A 39 15.24 5.40 13.70
CA ASN A 39 15.66 6.61 13.00
C ASN A 39 15.87 6.40 11.49
N GLU A 40 15.19 5.42 10.90
CA GLU A 40 15.03 5.32 9.45
C GLU A 40 13.92 6.27 9.02
N PRO A 41 14.12 7.04 7.93
CA PRO A 41 13.02 7.76 7.30
C PRO A 41 12.02 6.72 6.78
N ARG A 42 10.90 6.53 7.49
CA ARG A 42 9.82 5.67 7.01
C ARG A 42 9.31 6.23 5.68
N THR A 43 9.60 5.51 4.62
CA THR A 43 9.02 5.74 3.29
C THR A 43 7.49 5.73 3.39
N PHE A 44 6.82 6.43 2.48
CA PHE A 44 5.36 6.55 2.50
C PHE A 44 4.66 5.19 2.39
N ILE A 45 5.24 4.32 1.57
CA ILE A 45 4.93 2.90 1.40
C ILE A 45 6.17 2.07 1.81
N ASP A 46 5.95 1.06 2.66
CA ASP A 46 6.95 0.07 3.08
C ASP A 46 7.02 -1.05 2.02
N ILE A 47 7.95 -0.91 1.07
CA ILE A 47 7.99 -1.74 -0.14
C ILE A 47 8.20 -3.22 0.17
N GLU A 48 9.07 -3.56 1.12
CA GLU A 48 9.38 -4.96 1.45
C GLU A 48 8.19 -5.63 2.17
N LYS A 49 7.47 -4.89 3.02
CA LYS A 49 6.21 -5.36 3.61
C LYS A 49 5.15 -5.60 2.54
N GLU A 50 4.99 -4.71 1.57
CA GLU A 50 4.00 -4.88 0.49
C GLU A 50 4.39 -6.01 -0.47
N LEU A 51 5.67 -6.14 -0.84
CA LEU A 51 6.20 -7.27 -1.62
C LEU A 51 5.97 -8.64 -0.95
N SER A 52 6.02 -8.69 0.39
CA SER A 52 5.76 -9.92 1.15
C SER A 52 4.32 -10.44 1.05
N LYS A 53 3.37 -9.60 0.61
CA LYS A 53 1.97 -9.98 0.40
C LYS A 53 1.72 -10.66 -0.95
N LEU A 54 2.61 -10.45 -1.93
CA LEU A 54 2.48 -11.08 -3.24
C LEU A 54 2.78 -12.59 -3.13
N GLU A 55 1.78 -13.43 -3.39
CA GLU A 55 1.93 -14.88 -3.43
C GLU A 55 2.97 -15.31 -4.47
N LYS A 56 3.74 -16.36 -4.16
CA LYS A 56 4.70 -16.97 -5.10
C LYS A 56 4.03 -18.12 -5.85
N PRO A 57 4.37 -18.37 -7.13
CA PRO A 57 3.85 -19.51 -7.86
C PRO A 57 4.31 -20.82 -7.19
N ASP A 58 3.36 -21.67 -6.81
CA ASP A 58 3.68 -23.03 -6.38
C ASP A 58 3.92 -23.93 -7.59
N THR A 59 5.18 -24.36 -7.75
CA THR A 59 5.61 -25.26 -8.82
C THR A 59 5.78 -26.71 -8.33
N THR A 60 5.42 -26.99 -7.06
CA THR A 60 5.66 -28.29 -6.41
C THR A 60 4.79 -29.37 -7.05
N GLY A 61 5.44 -30.43 -7.56
CA GLY A 61 4.74 -31.55 -8.20
C GLY A 61 4.08 -31.20 -9.55
N LEU A 62 4.32 -30.01 -10.10
CA LEU A 62 3.64 -29.54 -11.31
C LEU A 62 4.12 -30.25 -12.59
N ARG A 63 5.41 -30.65 -12.65
CA ARG A 63 6.03 -31.31 -13.82
C ARG A 63 5.29 -32.62 -14.15
N GLY A 64 4.88 -32.76 -15.41
CA GLY A 64 4.16 -33.94 -15.92
C GLY A 64 2.65 -33.93 -15.68
N THR A 65 2.10 -32.90 -15.02
CA THR A 65 0.65 -32.64 -15.00
C THR A 65 0.18 -31.99 -16.31
N THR A 66 -1.11 -31.81 -16.52
CA THR A 66 -1.66 -31.04 -17.66
C THR A 66 -2.22 -29.69 -17.24
N VAL A 67 -2.06 -28.70 -18.11
CA VAL A 67 -2.68 -27.36 -18.03
C VAL A 67 -3.32 -27.02 -19.37
N SER A 68 -4.25 -26.07 -19.41
CA SER A 68 -4.77 -25.60 -20.70
C SER A 68 -3.70 -24.81 -21.47
N GLY A 69 -3.72 -24.92 -22.80
CA GLY A 69 -2.85 -24.16 -23.69
C GLY A 69 -2.95 -22.65 -23.48
N TYR A 70 -4.15 -22.17 -23.13
CA TYR A 70 -4.36 -20.80 -22.65
C TYR A 70 -3.41 -20.42 -21.50
N LYS A 71 -3.33 -21.23 -20.42
CA LYS A 71 -2.42 -20.97 -19.29
C LYS A 71 -0.95 -21.03 -19.71
N ALA A 72 -0.59 -22.00 -20.55
CA ALA A 72 0.79 -22.13 -21.07
C ALA A 72 1.22 -20.91 -21.90
N CYS A 73 0.33 -20.40 -22.75
CA CYS A 73 0.56 -19.22 -23.56
C CYS A 73 0.64 -17.94 -22.70
N ILE A 74 -0.26 -17.75 -21.73
CA ILE A 74 -0.22 -16.61 -20.80
C ILE A 74 1.08 -16.60 -19.98
N ALA A 75 1.50 -17.74 -19.43
CA ALA A 75 2.77 -17.86 -18.72
C ALA A 75 3.96 -17.50 -19.62
N GLY A 76 3.95 -17.92 -20.89
CA GLY A 76 4.97 -17.56 -21.88
C GLY A 76 5.03 -16.07 -22.19
N ILE A 77 3.88 -15.40 -22.32
CA ILE A 77 3.81 -13.95 -22.54
C ILE A 77 4.36 -13.18 -21.34
N LEU A 78 3.91 -13.51 -20.11
CA LEU A 78 4.39 -12.84 -18.90
C LEU A 78 5.89 -13.06 -18.68
N ALA A 79 6.40 -14.26 -18.99
CA ALA A 79 7.83 -14.58 -18.95
C ALA A 79 8.66 -13.86 -20.03
N ALA A 80 8.06 -13.39 -21.13
CA ALA A 80 8.75 -12.58 -22.13
C ALA A 80 9.03 -11.14 -21.63
N GLY A 81 8.25 -10.66 -20.66
CA GLY A 81 8.30 -9.28 -20.18
C GLY A 81 7.39 -8.35 -20.99
N PRO A 82 7.65 -7.03 -20.97
CA PRO A 82 6.82 -6.03 -21.63
C PRO A 82 6.59 -6.37 -23.11
N SER A 83 5.33 -6.48 -23.50
CA SER A 83 4.92 -6.76 -24.88
C SER A 83 3.58 -6.06 -25.18
N GLU A 84 3.17 -6.06 -26.45
CA GLU A 84 1.82 -5.61 -26.81
C GLU A 84 0.71 -6.41 -26.10
N TYR A 85 1.00 -7.63 -25.65
CA TYR A 85 0.00 -8.50 -25.00
C TYR A 85 -0.11 -8.30 -23.49
N THR A 86 0.90 -7.73 -22.80
CA THR A 86 0.87 -7.62 -21.33
C THR A 86 -0.26 -6.72 -20.83
N SER A 87 -0.61 -5.66 -21.57
CA SER A 87 -1.75 -4.77 -21.26
C SER A 87 -3.12 -5.44 -21.32
N TYR A 88 -3.25 -6.59 -22.00
CA TYR A 88 -4.50 -7.34 -22.09
C TYR A 88 -4.66 -8.37 -20.96
N ILE A 89 -3.57 -8.73 -20.27
CA ILE A 89 -3.56 -9.79 -19.25
C ILE A 89 -3.94 -9.22 -17.87
N GLY A 90 -3.59 -7.95 -17.59
CA GLY A 90 -3.96 -7.27 -16.34
C GLY A 90 -3.27 -7.80 -15.08
N ASP A 91 -2.29 -8.69 -15.23
CA ASP A 91 -1.56 -9.35 -14.16
C ASP A 91 -0.06 -8.98 -14.25
N ASP A 92 0.22 -7.69 -14.13
CA ASP A 92 1.58 -7.16 -14.00
C ASP A 92 1.78 -6.47 -12.63
N GLY A 93 3.04 -6.16 -12.33
CA GLY A 93 3.38 -5.55 -11.05
C GLY A 93 2.92 -4.10 -10.88
N GLU A 94 2.70 -3.35 -11.96
CA GLU A 94 2.18 -1.98 -11.86
C GLU A 94 0.69 -1.99 -11.50
N PHE A 95 -0.09 -2.93 -12.06
CA PHE A 95 -1.51 -3.10 -11.70
C PHE A 95 -1.70 -3.36 -10.20
N GLU A 96 -0.96 -4.31 -9.64
CA GLU A 96 -0.98 -4.63 -8.19
C GLU A 96 -0.50 -3.45 -7.34
N ALA A 97 0.55 -2.74 -7.79
CA ALA A 97 1.06 -1.56 -7.11
C ALA A 97 0.01 -0.43 -7.09
N GLY A 98 -0.82 -0.30 -8.14
CA GLY A 98 -1.92 0.65 -8.21
C GLY A 98 -2.89 0.53 -7.05
N GLY A 99 -3.32 -0.70 -6.73
CA GLY A 99 -4.19 -0.95 -5.58
C GLY A 99 -3.55 -0.57 -4.24
N VAL A 100 -2.24 -0.79 -4.06
CA VAL A 100 -1.52 -0.37 -2.85
C VAL A 100 -1.43 1.16 -2.76
N VAL A 101 -1.06 1.81 -3.87
CA VAL A 101 -0.87 3.26 -3.98
C VAL A 101 -2.17 4.01 -3.77
N ASP A 102 -3.25 3.58 -4.40
CA ASP A 102 -4.57 4.21 -4.29
C ASP A 102 -5.07 4.20 -2.84
N ASN A 103 -5.06 3.02 -2.20
CA ASN A 103 -5.46 2.85 -0.80
C ASN A 103 -4.57 3.68 0.13
N ARG A 104 -3.24 3.65 -0.04
CA ARG A 104 -2.31 4.37 0.84
C ARG A 104 -2.48 5.88 0.78
N ILE A 105 -2.69 6.43 -0.43
CA ILE A 105 -2.92 7.86 -0.64
C ILE A 105 -4.25 8.28 -0.02
N GLU A 106 -5.31 7.48 -0.15
CA GLU A 106 -6.62 7.75 0.43
C GLU A 106 -6.58 7.70 1.97
N GLU A 107 -6.07 6.60 2.56
CA GLU A 107 -5.85 6.47 4.01
C GLU A 107 -5.09 7.68 4.60
N PHE A 108 -4.03 8.13 3.90
CA PHE A 108 -3.24 9.26 4.37
C PHE A 108 -4.00 10.59 4.28
N LEU A 109 -4.67 10.86 3.15
CA LEU A 109 -5.40 12.11 2.91
C LEU A 109 -6.66 12.26 3.76
N GLU A 110 -7.26 11.14 4.22
CA GLU A 110 -8.35 11.11 5.19
C GLU A 110 -7.87 11.19 6.65
N SER A 111 -6.59 10.86 6.92
CA SER A 111 -6.02 10.97 8.26
C SER A 111 -5.96 12.42 8.77
N PRO A 112 -5.93 12.67 10.09
CA PRO A 112 -5.76 14.02 10.65
C PRO A 112 -4.50 14.75 10.16
N LYS A 113 -3.45 14.02 9.75
CA LYS A 113 -2.25 14.62 9.15
C LYS A 113 -2.52 15.10 7.73
N GLY A 114 -3.12 14.26 6.88
CA GLY A 114 -3.44 14.62 5.49
C GLY A 114 -4.54 15.67 5.36
N ALA A 115 -5.49 15.69 6.30
CA ALA A 115 -6.52 16.71 6.40
C ALA A 115 -5.99 18.10 6.82
N ALA A 116 -4.82 18.15 7.49
CA ALA A 116 -4.16 19.39 7.90
C ALA A 116 -3.20 19.97 6.83
N LEU A 117 -3.00 19.28 5.71
CA LEU A 117 -2.16 19.75 4.60
C LEU A 117 -2.87 20.84 3.78
N SER A 118 -2.08 21.71 3.15
CA SER A 118 -2.60 22.67 2.17
C SER A 118 -3.14 21.96 0.93
N ASP A 119 -4.12 22.57 0.24
CA ASP A 119 -4.70 21.97 -0.97
C ASP A 119 -3.64 21.71 -2.07
N SER A 120 -2.56 22.50 -2.12
CA SER A 120 -1.43 22.27 -3.02
C SER A 120 -0.76 20.92 -2.74
N ILE A 121 -0.38 20.65 -1.48
CA ILE A 121 0.26 19.38 -1.10
C ILE A 121 -0.74 18.23 -1.24
N ARG A 122 -2.00 18.40 -0.85
CA ARG A 122 -3.05 17.36 -1.00
C ARG A 122 -3.27 16.99 -2.48
N ASN A 123 -3.21 17.96 -3.38
CA ASN A 123 -3.30 17.69 -4.82
C ASN A 123 -2.03 17.03 -5.36
N CYS A 124 -0.85 17.40 -4.87
CA CYS A 124 0.40 16.69 -5.18
C CYS A 124 0.30 15.21 -4.80
N TYR A 125 -0.11 14.89 -3.56
CA TYR A 125 -0.34 13.51 -3.11
C TYR A 125 -1.33 12.74 -4.01
N LYS A 126 -2.44 13.36 -4.44
CA LYS A 126 -3.38 12.74 -5.38
C LYS A 126 -2.73 12.46 -6.75
N SER A 127 -1.85 13.33 -7.22
CA SER A 127 -1.17 13.16 -8.52
C SER A 127 -0.24 11.95 -8.55
N ALA A 128 0.24 11.46 -7.40
CA ALA A 128 1.05 10.25 -7.33
C ALA A 128 0.33 8.99 -7.83
N LYS A 129 -1.02 8.96 -7.80
CA LYS A 129 -1.84 7.89 -8.38
C LYS A 129 -1.58 7.72 -9.89
N TYR A 130 -1.28 8.80 -10.61
CA TYR A 130 -1.03 8.77 -12.06
C TYR A 130 0.40 8.32 -12.44
N LEU A 131 1.27 8.02 -11.47
CA LEU A 131 2.61 7.46 -11.71
C LEU A 131 2.59 5.94 -11.93
N ILE A 132 1.45 5.32 -11.65
CA ILE A 132 1.21 3.91 -11.89
C ILE A 132 0.51 3.79 -13.23
N SER A 133 1.19 3.19 -14.20
CA SER A 133 0.57 2.83 -15.46
C SER A 133 -0.09 1.45 -15.30
N ALA A 134 -1.12 1.39 -14.45
CA ALA A 134 -2.04 0.26 -14.44
C ALA A 134 -2.66 0.22 -15.84
N GLY A 135 -2.15 -0.69 -16.69
CA GLY A 135 -2.50 -0.74 -18.09
C GLY A 135 -4.01 -0.80 -18.22
N ALA A 136 -4.60 0.22 -18.85
CA ALA A 136 -6.02 0.18 -19.14
C ALA A 136 -6.26 -1.09 -19.95
N LEU A 137 -7.03 -2.02 -19.38
CA LEU A 137 -7.39 -3.28 -20.03
C LEU A 137 -8.08 -2.92 -21.34
N ASP A 138 -7.33 -3.00 -22.43
CA ASP A 138 -7.84 -2.67 -23.75
C ASP A 138 -8.83 -3.78 -24.11
N TYR A 139 -10.10 -3.43 -24.28
CA TYR A 139 -11.19 -4.38 -24.51
C TYR A 139 -11.16 -4.87 -25.97
N GLY A 140 -10.02 -5.48 -26.34
CA GLY A 140 -9.66 -6.00 -27.64
C GLY A 140 -9.29 -7.48 -27.61
N VAL A 141 -8.40 -7.90 -28.50
CA VAL A 141 -8.07 -9.33 -28.74
C VAL A 141 -7.51 -9.97 -27.46
N ILE A 142 -8.24 -10.94 -26.90
CA ILE A 142 -7.76 -11.74 -25.77
C ILE A 142 -6.58 -12.61 -26.28
N PRO A 143 -5.33 -12.37 -25.81
CA PRO A 143 -4.21 -13.22 -26.19
C PRO A 143 -4.49 -14.66 -25.74
N CYS A 144 -3.93 -15.63 -26.46
CA CYS A 144 -4.08 -17.05 -26.17
C CYS A 144 -5.50 -17.64 -26.31
N SER A 145 -6.51 -16.85 -26.71
CA SER A 145 -7.92 -17.31 -26.80
C SER A 145 -8.17 -18.48 -27.77
N SER A 146 -7.27 -18.71 -28.73
CA SER A 146 -7.30 -19.86 -29.65
C SER A 146 -6.67 -21.15 -29.10
N TYR A 147 -6.06 -21.13 -27.91
CA TYR A 147 -5.33 -22.27 -27.35
C TYR A 147 -6.20 -23.09 -26.38
N SER A 148 -7.05 -23.95 -26.93
CA SER A 148 -7.94 -24.86 -26.18
C SER A 148 -7.25 -26.11 -25.62
N ASP A 149 -6.22 -26.59 -26.30
CA ASP A 149 -5.70 -27.94 -26.11
C ASP A 149 -4.91 -28.08 -24.80
N GLU A 150 -4.88 -29.28 -24.22
CA GLU A 150 -4.08 -29.54 -23.03
C GLU A 150 -2.58 -29.62 -23.36
N VAL A 151 -1.76 -29.00 -22.52
CA VAL A 151 -0.30 -28.98 -22.58
C VAL A 151 0.25 -29.70 -21.36
N ILE A 152 1.18 -30.64 -21.58
CA ILE A 152 1.91 -31.29 -20.49
C ILE A 152 2.92 -30.28 -19.91
N VAL A 153 2.88 -30.09 -18.60
CA VAL A 153 3.79 -29.19 -17.88
C VAL A 153 5.22 -29.74 -17.91
N ASP A 154 6.11 -28.96 -18.51
CA ASP A 154 7.54 -29.21 -18.59
C ASP A 154 8.36 -28.14 -17.84
N ASP A 155 9.68 -28.18 -18.01
CA ASP A 155 10.59 -27.22 -17.39
C ASP A 155 10.50 -25.84 -18.02
N GLN A 156 10.08 -25.72 -19.29
CA GLN A 156 9.86 -24.42 -19.92
C GLN A 156 8.66 -23.72 -19.28
N TYR A 157 7.55 -24.42 -19.06
CA TYR A 157 6.38 -23.87 -18.37
C TYR A 157 6.72 -23.46 -16.92
N ILE A 158 7.44 -24.30 -16.17
CA ILE A 158 7.86 -23.98 -14.79
C ILE A 158 8.77 -22.75 -14.75
N ASN A 159 9.78 -22.69 -15.63
CA ASN A 159 10.68 -21.53 -15.73
C ASN A 159 9.93 -20.25 -16.14
N ASN A 160 8.92 -20.37 -17.00
CA ASN A 160 8.07 -19.23 -17.39
C ASN A 160 7.29 -18.69 -16.17
N LEU A 161 6.68 -19.55 -15.34
CA LEU A 161 6.00 -19.11 -14.12
C LEU A 161 6.94 -18.38 -13.15
N LEU A 162 8.13 -18.93 -12.93
CA LEU A 162 9.13 -18.33 -12.03
C LEU A 162 9.63 -16.98 -12.55
N LYS A 163 9.89 -16.87 -13.85
CA LYS A 163 10.31 -15.62 -14.49
C LYS A 163 9.19 -14.56 -14.53
N ALA A 164 7.94 -14.98 -14.70
CA ALA A 164 6.78 -14.09 -14.60
C ALA A 164 6.64 -13.50 -13.19
N ASP A 165 6.82 -14.30 -12.12
CA ASP A 165 6.82 -13.82 -10.73
C ASP A 165 7.98 -12.84 -10.46
N GLU A 166 9.18 -13.12 -10.96
CA GLU A 166 10.34 -12.21 -10.86
C GLU A 166 10.05 -10.85 -11.51
N LEU A 167 9.51 -10.86 -12.74
CA LEU A 167 9.15 -9.65 -13.49
C LEU A 167 8.00 -8.88 -12.81
N LYS A 168 6.98 -9.59 -12.30
CA LYS A 168 5.87 -9.01 -11.54
C LYS A 168 6.38 -8.31 -10.28
N ARG A 169 7.23 -8.97 -9.48
CA ARG A 169 7.83 -8.39 -8.26
C ARG A 169 8.74 -7.21 -8.56
N SER A 170 9.56 -7.28 -9.60
CA SER A 170 10.42 -6.17 -10.00
C SER A 170 9.60 -4.96 -10.46
N SER A 171 8.58 -5.17 -11.29
CA SER A 171 7.69 -4.09 -11.74
C SER A 171 6.95 -3.44 -10.58
N PHE A 172 6.38 -4.25 -9.67
CA PHE A 172 5.72 -3.78 -8.44
C PHE A 172 6.66 -2.95 -7.56
N LYS A 173 7.87 -3.45 -7.30
CA LYS A 173 8.90 -2.73 -6.53
C LYS A 173 9.20 -1.37 -7.15
N ASN A 174 9.56 -1.35 -8.43
CA ASN A 174 9.92 -0.12 -9.15
C ASN A 174 8.75 0.89 -9.13
N ALA A 175 7.51 0.43 -9.28
CA ALA A 175 6.33 1.28 -9.26
C ALA A 175 6.10 1.95 -7.89
N LEU A 176 6.29 1.21 -6.79
CA LEU A 176 6.22 1.75 -5.43
C LEU A 176 7.41 2.67 -5.08
N GLU A 177 8.61 2.41 -5.63
CA GLU A 177 9.78 3.28 -5.49
C GLU A 177 9.51 4.66 -6.12
N ARG A 178 9.02 4.71 -7.37
CA ARG A 178 8.63 5.97 -8.06
C ARG A 178 7.62 6.79 -7.24
N VAL A 179 6.64 6.12 -6.62
CA VAL A 179 5.65 6.81 -5.76
C VAL A 179 6.29 7.33 -4.48
N ASN A 180 7.15 6.55 -3.82
CA ASN A 180 7.88 7.01 -2.63
C ASN A 180 8.75 8.25 -2.90
N GLU A 181 9.48 8.26 -4.03
CA GLU A 181 10.29 9.39 -4.47
C GLU A 181 9.41 10.64 -4.70
N TYR A 182 8.35 10.51 -5.49
CA TYR A 182 7.46 11.63 -5.79
C TYR A 182 6.72 12.17 -4.56
N ILE A 183 6.33 11.30 -3.61
CA ILE A 183 5.73 11.75 -2.35
C ILE A 183 6.75 12.50 -1.48
N ALA A 184 8.03 12.12 -1.49
CA ALA A 184 9.08 12.90 -0.81
C ALA A 184 9.22 14.31 -1.43
N ASP A 185 9.13 14.44 -2.76
CA ASP A 185 9.09 15.73 -3.44
C ASP A 185 7.84 16.55 -3.06
N CYS A 186 6.64 15.94 -3.00
CA CYS A 186 5.43 16.61 -2.51
C CYS A 186 5.60 17.15 -1.08
N ASP A 187 6.31 16.40 -0.23
CA ASP A 187 6.55 16.76 1.16
C ASP A 187 7.59 17.88 1.34
N SER A 188 8.31 18.23 0.27
CA SER A 188 9.24 19.37 0.19
C SER A 188 8.57 20.71 -0.17
N LEU A 189 7.30 20.69 -0.61
CA LEU A 189 6.50 21.87 -0.99
C LEU A 189 5.94 22.67 0.20
N LYS A 190 6.55 22.55 1.39
CA LYS A 190 6.07 23.09 2.68
C LYS A 190 6.52 24.54 2.93
#